data_AF-T1DSD3-F1
#
_entry.id   AF-T1DSD3-F1
#
_cell.length_a   1.000
_cell.length_b   1.000
_cell.length_c   1.000
_cell.angle_alpha   90.00
_cell.angle_beta   90.00
_cell.angle_gamma   90.00
#
_symmetry.space_group_name_H-M   'P 1'
#
loop_
_entity.id
_entity.type
_entity.pdbx_description
1 polymer ?
#
loop_
_entity_poly.entity_id
_entity_poly.type
_entity_poly.pdbx_seq_one_letter_code
_entity_poly.pdbx_strand_id
1 'polypeptide(L)'
;VTVRGLLKGLYEKACQQKMWGLVRHTAGMLGKRVEDLAKAVTDLLVRQKQVTVGMPPNSEHTITAPLPEMELRAVIHEAYGDDESTAMLSQELLVYLAMFIRTEPQLFHEMLRLRVGLIIQVMAKELSRTLNCDGEQASEHLLNLSPFEMKNLLHHILSGKEFAINSVARGNISIVSCKSSRVSKKSQIGIGEPEGGTADGGSLIDDRQGQWLRRRRLDGALNRVPRDFYPRVWTVLERCSGLAIEGRVLPQSLTQEMTPNELKFALEVETALNTIPQPEYRQLVVEALMVLTLVTEHNILASLGEIIYVEHLVHKANQLFLVDQRKVHGDAMLCCAKNKDIRETTTAGLLLCGGAAYICQHLYDSAPSGSYGTMTYMARAVASVLDCLPKQGDMDCTIS
;
A
#
# COMPACT_ATOMS: atom_id res chain seq x y z
N VAL A 1 -39.50 8.33 28.84
CA VAL A 1 -38.13 8.46 28.28
C VAL A 1 -38.01 7.49 27.11
N THR A 2 -37.56 7.93 25.93
CA THR A 2 -37.39 7.04 24.75
C THR A 2 -35.94 6.55 24.66
N VAL A 3 -35.71 5.38 24.05
CA VAL A 3 -34.35 4.85 23.79
C VAL A 3 -33.51 5.88 23.01
N ARG A 4 -34.10 6.50 21.99
CA ARG A 4 -33.47 7.60 21.24
C ARG A 4 -33.09 8.79 22.13
N GLY A 5 -33.91 9.13 23.13
CA GLY A 5 -33.62 10.20 24.09
C GLY A 5 -32.45 9.87 25.01
N LEU A 6 -32.38 8.63 25.52
CA LEU A 6 -31.23 8.15 26.31
C LEU A 6 -29.94 8.15 25.48
N LEU A 7 -30.01 7.69 24.23
CA LEU A 7 -28.87 7.65 23.32
C LEU A 7 -28.33 9.05 23.00
N LYS A 8 -29.21 10.04 22.84
CA LYS A 8 -28.81 11.46 22.71
C LYS A 8 -28.08 11.95 23.96
N GLY A 9 -28.60 11.68 25.15
CA GLY A 9 -27.95 12.04 26.40
C GLY A 9 -26.60 11.33 26.60
N LEU A 10 -26.47 10.08 26.16
CA LEU A 10 -25.21 9.35 26.17
C LEU A 10 -24.20 9.97 25.20
N TYR A 11 -24.62 10.30 23.97
CA TYR A 11 -23.78 11.00 22.99
C TYR A 11 -23.24 12.32 23.56
N GLU A 12 -24.10 13.15 24.16
CA GLU A 12 -23.70 14.44 24.73
C GLU A 12 -22.69 14.27 25.88
N LYS A 13 -22.90 13.31 26.77
CA LYS A 13 -21.95 12.99 27.85
C LYS A 13 -20.63 12.43 27.31
N ALA A 14 -20.69 11.56 26.30
CA ALA A 14 -19.50 11.00 25.66
C ALA A 14 -18.66 12.09 24.98
N CYS A 15 -19.30 13.08 24.33
CA CYS A 15 -18.62 14.24 23.79
C CYS A 15 -17.92 15.06 24.89
N GLN A 16 -18.60 15.34 26.00
CA GLN A 16 -18.04 16.11 27.13
C GLN A 16 -16.83 15.40 27.76
N GLN A 17 -16.90 14.07 27.89
CA GLN A 17 -15.84 13.24 28.46
C GLN A 17 -14.78 12.83 27.44
N LYS A 18 -14.93 13.23 26.17
CA LYS A 18 -14.02 12.89 25.05
C LYS A 18 -13.84 11.38 24.86
N MET A 19 -14.90 10.59 25.08
CA MET A 19 -14.91 9.14 24.84
C MET A 19 -15.21 8.87 23.37
N TRP A 20 -14.20 9.03 22.50
CA TRP A 20 -14.40 9.09 21.04
C TRP A 20 -15.01 7.83 20.43
N GLY A 21 -14.68 6.64 20.93
CA GLY A 21 -15.32 5.39 20.47
C GLY A 21 -16.83 5.40 20.71
N LEU A 22 -17.25 5.82 21.91
CA LEU A 22 -18.67 5.97 22.24
C LEU A 22 -19.34 7.10 21.45
N VAL A 23 -18.63 8.21 21.19
CA VAL A 23 -19.15 9.29 20.34
C VAL A 23 -19.46 8.76 18.95
N ARG A 24 -18.52 8.03 18.32
CA ARG A 24 -18.72 7.45 16.97
C ARG A 24 -19.86 6.44 16.94
N HIS A 25 -19.88 5.52 17.90
CA HIS A 25 -20.89 4.49 17.99
C HIS A 25 -22.30 5.08 18.17
N THR A 26 -22.46 5.96 19.16
CA THR A 26 -23.76 6.61 19.43
C THR A 26 -24.17 7.58 18.33
N ALA A 27 -23.23 8.22 17.64
CA ALA A 27 -23.50 9.05 16.48
C ALA A 27 -24.04 8.21 15.31
N GLY A 28 -23.41 7.07 15.01
CA GLY A 28 -23.86 6.14 13.96
C GLY A 28 -25.28 5.65 14.23
N MET A 29 -25.53 5.13 15.43
CA MET A 29 -26.87 4.70 15.87
C MET A 29 -27.94 5.81 15.82
N LEU A 30 -27.57 7.05 16.12
CA LEU A 30 -28.47 8.20 16.01
C LEU A 30 -28.71 8.64 14.56
N GLY A 31 -27.95 8.08 13.61
CA GLY A 31 -27.93 8.53 12.23
C GLY A 31 -27.40 9.94 12.09
N LYS A 32 -26.44 10.34 12.93
CA LYS A 32 -25.74 11.62 12.74
C LYS A 32 -24.88 11.54 11.48
N ARG A 33 -24.55 12.71 10.95
CA ARG A 33 -23.71 12.87 9.77
C ARG A 33 -22.56 13.81 10.09
N VAL A 34 -21.43 13.58 9.45
CA VAL A 34 -20.35 14.56 9.44
C VAL A 34 -20.76 15.71 8.52
N GLU A 35 -20.52 16.95 8.95
CA GLU A 35 -20.81 18.15 8.15
C GLU A 35 -19.98 18.16 6.87
N ASP A 36 -20.52 18.76 5.80
CA ASP A 36 -19.87 18.89 4.48
C ASP A 36 -19.46 17.57 3.80
N LEU A 37 -19.98 16.41 4.23
CA LEU A 37 -19.59 15.11 3.67
C LEU A 37 -19.80 15.01 2.14
N ALA A 38 -20.95 15.43 1.63
CA ALA A 38 -21.23 15.40 0.18
C ALA A 38 -20.28 16.31 -0.60
N LYS A 39 -19.93 17.48 -0.04
CA LYS A 39 -18.94 18.38 -0.61
C LYS A 39 -17.54 17.76 -0.58
N ALA A 40 -17.16 17.10 0.51
CA ALA A 40 -15.89 16.40 0.64
C ALA A 40 -15.73 15.30 -0.43
N VAL A 41 -16.76 14.48 -0.65
CA VAL A 41 -16.75 13.46 -1.72
C VAL A 41 -16.64 14.14 -3.10
N THR A 42 -17.41 15.20 -3.34
CA THR A 42 -17.33 15.97 -4.60
C THR A 42 -15.92 16.53 -4.84
N ASP A 43 -15.26 17.05 -3.80
CA ASP A 43 -13.88 17.56 -3.86
C ASP A 43 -12.86 16.50 -4.30
N LEU A 44 -13.06 15.24 -3.90
CA LEU A 44 -12.22 14.11 -4.31
C LEU A 44 -12.49 13.74 -5.78
N LEU A 45 -13.77 13.62 -6.16
CA LEU A 45 -14.19 13.22 -7.50
C LEU A 45 -13.75 14.23 -8.59
N VAL A 46 -13.92 15.54 -8.34
CA VAL A 46 -13.52 16.60 -9.29
C VAL A 46 -12.01 16.57 -9.57
N ARG A 47 -11.20 16.08 -8.62
CA ARG A 47 -9.75 15.89 -8.77
C ARG A 47 -9.38 14.53 -9.39
N GLN A 48 -10.33 13.93 -10.12
CA GLN A 48 -10.17 12.67 -10.84
C GLN A 48 -9.81 11.50 -9.92
N LYS A 49 -10.33 11.51 -8.68
CA LYS A 49 -10.21 10.37 -7.76
C LYS A 49 -11.54 9.64 -7.67
N GLN A 50 -11.52 8.32 -7.85
CA GLN A 50 -12.65 7.49 -7.45
C GLN A 50 -12.58 7.23 -5.94
N VAL A 51 -13.73 7.07 -5.31
CA VAL A 51 -13.80 6.82 -3.87
C VAL A 51 -14.57 5.52 -3.65
N THR A 52 -14.11 4.67 -2.74
CA THR A 52 -14.89 3.51 -2.29
C THR A 52 -15.10 3.53 -0.79
N VAL A 53 -16.25 3.03 -0.38
CA VAL A 53 -16.64 2.84 1.02
C VAL A 53 -17.00 1.38 1.25
N GLY A 54 -16.85 0.90 2.48
CA GLY A 54 -17.05 -0.51 2.84
C GLY A 54 -15.77 -1.32 2.84
N MET A 55 -15.89 -2.58 3.28
CA MET A 55 -14.76 -3.48 3.49
C MET A 55 -14.65 -4.48 2.33
N PRO A 56 -13.49 -4.58 1.66
CA PRO A 56 -13.28 -5.62 0.65
C PRO A 56 -13.30 -7.03 1.25
N PRO A 57 -13.68 -8.07 0.49
CA PRO A 57 -14.05 -8.02 -0.93
C PRO A 57 -15.57 -7.87 -1.22
N ASN A 58 -16.45 -8.10 -0.24
CA ASN A 58 -17.87 -8.34 -0.52
C ASN A 58 -18.79 -7.11 -0.38
N SER A 59 -18.38 -6.08 0.37
CA SER A 59 -19.25 -4.93 0.71
C SER A 59 -18.63 -3.60 0.29
N GLU A 60 -17.76 -3.60 -0.72
CA GLU A 60 -17.12 -2.38 -1.20
C GLU A 60 -17.94 -1.72 -2.32
N HIS A 61 -18.40 -0.49 -2.08
CA HIS A 61 -19.18 0.30 -3.04
C HIS A 61 -18.33 1.42 -3.62
N THR A 62 -18.32 1.53 -4.96
CA THR A 62 -17.58 2.59 -5.67
C THR A 62 -18.49 3.78 -5.96
N ILE A 63 -18.05 4.96 -5.54
CA ILE A 63 -18.67 6.24 -5.82
C ILE A 63 -17.86 6.89 -6.95
N THR A 64 -18.49 7.00 -8.13
CA THR A 64 -17.85 7.57 -9.34
C THR A 64 -18.40 8.95 -9.72
N ALA A 65 -19.51 9.37 -9.12
CA ALA A 65 -20.15 10.65 -9.36
C ALA A 65 -20.60 11.29 -8.03
N PRO A 66 -20.71 12.63 -7.96
CA PRO A 66 -21.22 13.30 -6.78
C PRO A 66 -22.63 12.80 -6.44
N LEU A 67 -22.83 12.37 -5.19
CA LEU A 67 -24.13 11.88 -4.71
C LEU A 67 -24.78 12.90 -3.78
N PRO A 68 -26.12 13.04 -3.80
CA PRO A 68 -26.85 13.76 -2.77
C PRO A 68 -26.60 13.17 -1.38
N GLU A 69 -26.78 13.98 -0.34
CA GLU A 69 -26.48 13.58 1.05
C GLU A 69 -27.24 12.30 1.50
N MET A 70 -28.50 12.16 1.07
CA MET A 70 -29.33 11.01 1.45
C MET A 70 -28.87 9.71 0.77
N GLU A 71 -28.47 9.79 -0.49
CA GLU A 71 -27.95 8.64 -1.24
C GLU A 71 -26.58 8.24 -0.71
N LEU A 72 -25.69 9.21 -0.48
CA LEU A 72 -24.38 8.95 0.10
C LEU A 72 -24.47 8.25 1.45
N ARG A 73 -25.42 8.67 2.29
CA ARG A 73 -25.71 8.00 3.56
C ARG A 73 -26.16 6.55 3.35
N ALA A 74 -27.09 6.32 2.42
CA ALA A 74 -27.61 4.98 2.16
C ALA A 74 -26.48 4.05 1.70
N VAL A 75 -25.63 4.51 0.78
CA VAL A 75 -24.46 3.76 0.29
C VAL A 75 -23.50 3.42 1.42
N ILE A 76 -23.18 4.36 2.30
CA ILE A 76 -22.28 4.09 3.44
C ILE A 76 -22.92 3.10 4.42
N HIS A 77 -24.21 3.24 4.73
CA HIS A 77 -24.88 2.33 5.65
C HIS A 77 -24.99 0.91 5.07
N GLU A 78 -25.31 0.76 3.79
CA GLU A 78 -25.33 -0.54 3.10
C GLU A 78 -23.94 -1.20 3.07
N ALA A 79 -22.88 -0.40 2.85
CA ALA A 79 -21.51 -0.88 2.78
C ALA A 79 -20.95 -1.47 4.10
N TYR A 80 -21.42 -0.95 5.24
CA TYR A 80 -20.94 -1.37 6.57
C TYR A 80 -21.97 -2.19 7.37
N GLY A 81 -23.23 -2.22 6.94
CA GLY A 81 -24.31 -2.95 7.62
C GLY A 81 -24.48 -2.48 9.06
N ASP A 82 -24.34 -3.43 10.00
CA ASP A 82 -24.52 -3.18 11.43
C ASP A 82 -23.31 -2.47 12.10
N ASP A 83 -22.19 -2.31 11.40
CA ASP A 83 -21.00 -1.63 11.94
C ASP A 83 -21.09 -0.10 11.80
N GLU A 84 -21.98 0.47 12.61
CA GLU A 84 -22.24 1.91 12.69
C GLU A 84 -21.01 2.74 13.12
N SER A 85 -20.10 2.13 13.89
CA SER A 85 -18.88 2.78 14.36
C SER A 85 -17.91 3.01 13.20
N THR A 86 -17.68 1.98 12.38
CA THR A 86 -16.81 2.08 11.20
C THR A 86 -17.46 2.91 10.08
N ALA A 87 -18.79 2.87 9.95
CA ALA A 87 -19.52 3.77 9.06
C ALA A 87 -19.29 5.25 9.41
N MET A 88 -19.35 5.62 10.69
CA MET A 88 -19.04 6.98 11.15
C MET A 88 -17.57 7.35 10.93
N LEU A 89 -16.65 6.44 11.25
CA LEU A 89 -15.23 6.64 11.00
C LEU A 89 -14.94 6.88 9.51
N SER A 90 -15.61 6.15 8.62
CA SER A 90 -15.46 6.31 7.17
C SER A 90 -15.89 7.69 6.69
N GLN A 91 -16.97 8.24 7.25
CA GLN A 91 -17.38 9.62 6.98
C GLN A 91 -16.33 10.64 7.44
N GLU A 92 -15.75 10.46 8.64
CA GLU A 92 -14.67 11.32 9.13
C GLU A 92 -13.45 11.29 8.21
N LEU A 93 -13.02 10.09 7.80
CA LEU A 93 -11.86 9.92 6.92
C LEU A 93 -12.10 10.54 5.54
N LEU A 94 -13.30 10.44 4.97
CA LEU A 94 -13.64 11.10 3.71
C LEU A 94 -13.44 12.62 3.79
N VAL A 95 -13.87 13.25 4.89
CA VAL A 95 -13.67 14.69 5.12
C VAL A 95 -12.18 15.03 5.27
N TYR A 96 -11.41 14.20 5.98
CA TYR A 96 -9.96 14.42 6.11
C TYR A 96 -9.22 14.23 4.78
N LEU A 97 -9.57 13.22 3.99
CA LEU A 97 -9.04 13.00 2.65
C LEU A 97 -9.32 14.21 1.75
N ALA A 98 -10.56 14.71 1.77
CA ALA A 98 -10.95 15.90 1.00
C ALA A 98 -10.23 17.18 1.45
N MET A 99 -9.95 17.31 2.74
CA MET A 99 -9.11 18.40 3.24
C MET A 99 -7.66 18.24 2.75
N PHE A 100 -7.07 17.05 2.86
CA PHE A 100 -5.69 16.80 2.43
C PHE A 100 -5.50 16.95 0.92
N ILE A 101 -6.44 16.53 0.08
CA ILE A 101 -6.28 16.68 -1.37
C ILE A 101 -6.31 18.15 -1.80
N ARG A 102 -6.94 19.03 -0.99
CA ARG A 102 -6.95 20.49 -1.21
C ARG A 102 -5.67 21.15 -0.72
N THR A 103 -5.14 20.73 0.43
CA THR A 103 -3.98 21.39 1.05
C THR A 103 -2.64 20.79 0.65
N GLU A 104 -2.60 19.48 0.38
CA GLU A 104 -1.40 18.68 0.10
C GLU A 104 -1.67 17.66 -1.04
N PRO A 105 -1.98 18.11 -2.27
CA PRO A 105 -2.30 17.22 -3.39
C PRO A 105 -1.17 16.23 -3.75
N GLN A 106 0.08 16.51 -3.35
CA GLN A 106 1.22 15.59 -3.47
C GLN A 106 0.99 14.22 -2.82
N LEU A 107 0.18 14.15 -1.76
CA LEU A 107 -0.11 12.89 -1.05
C LEU A 107 -0.92 11.90 -1.90
N PHE A 108 -1.59 12.39 -2.95
CA PHE A 108 -2.52 11.66 -3.80
C PHE A 108 -2.00 11.45 -5.22
N HIS A 109 -0.73 11.75 -5.48
CA HIS A 109 -0.12 11.45 -6.78
C HIS A 109 -0.17 9.95 -7.04
N GLU A 110 -0.50 9.59 -8.29
CA GLU A 110 -0.52 8.19 -8.75
C GLU A 110 -1.43 7.25 -7.94
N MET A 111 -2.50 7.80 -7.36
CA MET A 111 -3.60 7.05 -6.76
C MET A 111 -4.86 7.40 -7.54
N LEU A 112 -5.50 6.46 -8.25
CA LEU A 112 -6.74 6.78 -8.97
C LEU A 112 -7.94 6.57 -8.06
N ARG A 113 -7.92 5.50 -7.25
CA ARG A 113 -9.01 5.14 -6.34
C ARG A 113 -8.59 5.21 -4.88
N LEU A 114 -9.41 5.88 -4.07
CA LEU A 114 -9.26 5.99 -2.62
C LEU A 114 -10.17 4.97 -1.95
N ARG A 115 -9.58 3.85 -1.55
CA ARG A 115 -10.30 2.75 -0.90
C ARG A 115 -10.36 2.95 0.61
N VAL A 116 -11.41 3.62 1.09
CA VAL A 116 -11.48 4.07 2.50
C VAL A 116 -11.45 2.89 3.47
N GLY A 117 -12.13 1.78 3.16
CA GLY A 117 -12.07 0.56 3.99
C GLY A 117 -10.66 -0.03 4.10
N LEU A 118 -9.89 -0.09 3.01
CA LEU A 118 -8.49 -0.54 3.07
C LEU A 118 -7.61 0.43 3.84
N ILE A 119 -7.85 1.75 3.71
CA ILE A 119 -7.16 2.76 4.52
C ILE A 119 -7.40 2.51 6.01
N ILE A 120 -8.65 2.23 6.42
CA ILE A 120 -8.99 1.88 7.81
C ILE A 120 -8.24 0.62 8.26
N GLN A 121 -8.25 -0.45 7.46
CA GLN A 121 -7.52 -1.68 7.77
C GLN A 121 -6.02 -1.44 7.95
N VAL A 122 -5.43 -0.61 7.09
CA VAL A 122 -4.02 -0.23 7.19
C VAL A 122 -3.75 0.57 8.45
N MET A 123 -4.61 1.53 8.79
CA MET A 123 -4.48 2.31 10.02
C MET A 123 -4.55 1.41 11.25
N ALA A 124 -5.52 0.49 11.32
CA ALA A 124 -5.63 -0.48 12.41
C ALA A 124 -4.41 -1.40 12.49
N LYS A 125 -3.94 -1.94 11.35
CA LYS A 125 -2.76 -2.81 11.31
C LYS A 125 -1.48 -2.09 11.73
N GLU A 126 -1.36 -0.82 11.40
CA GLU A 126 -0.23 0.01 11.81
C GLU A 126 -0.26 0.34 13.31
N LEU A 127 -1.45 0.49 13.90
CA LEU A 127 -1.62 0.58 15.36
C LEU A 127 -1.26 -0.74 16.03
N SER A 128 -1.76 -1.87 15.54
CA SER A 128 -1.46 -3.21 16.05
C SER A 128 0.05 -3.45 16.12
N ARG A 129 0.77 -3.10 15.04
CA ARG A 129 2.23 -3.23 14.97
C ARG A 129 2.93 -2.34 16.00
N THR A 130 2.53 -1.08 16.11
CA THR A 130 3.22 -0.12 16.98
C THR A 130 2.91 -0.32 18.46
N LEU A 131 1.69 -0.77 18.79
CA LEU A 131 1.26 -1.05 20.16
C LEU A 131 1.53 -2.51 20.58
N ASN A 132 2.00 -3.35 19.65
CA ASN A 132 2.18 -4.78 19.84
C ASN A 132 0.93 -5.47 20.41
N CYS A 133 -0.23 -5.15 19.83
CA CYS A 133 -1.52 -5.68 20.23
C CYS A 133 -2.19 -6.45 19.07
N ASP A 134 -3.22 -7.23 19.38
CA ASP A 134 -3.98 -7.94 18.35
C ASP A 134 -4.81 -6.98 17.46
N GLY A 135 -5.38 -7.51 16.39
CA GLY A 135 -6.14 -6.71 15.43
C GLY A 135 -7.45 -6.15 15.97
N GLU A 136 -8.07 -6.81 16.94
CA GLU A 136 -9.34 -6.39 17.53
C GLU A 136 -9.10 -5.20 18.48
N GLN A 137 -8.12 -5.33 19.37
CA GLN A 137 -7.65 -4.27 20.24
C GLN A 137 -7.17 -3.06 19.44
N ALA A 138 -6.45 -3.27 18.34
CA ALA A 138 -6.01 -2.18 17.49
C ALA A 138 -7.18 -1.44 16.81
N SER A 139 -8.24 -2.15 16.45
CA SER A 139 -9.46 -1.56 15.88
C SER A 139 -10.22 -0.75 16.92
N GLU A 140 -10.31 -1.23 18.16
CA GLU A 140 -10.88 -0.49 19.28
C GLU A 140 -10.04 0.78 19.59
N HIS A 141 -8.71 0.66 19.59
CA HIS A 141 -7.82 1.81 19.74
C HIS A 141 -8.02 2.83 18.62
N LEU A 142 -8.16 2.39 17.37
CA LEU A 142 -8.44 3.26 16.23
C LEU A 142 -9.74 4.05 16.45
N LEU A 143 -10.81 3.36 16.85
CA LEU A 143 -12.11 3.97 17.13
C LEU A 143 -12.09 4.92 18.33
N ASN A 144 -11.11 4.80 19.23
CA ASN A 144 -10.96 5.68 20.38
C ASN A 144 -10.02 6.88 20.15
N LEU A 145 -9.34 6.97 19.00
CA LEU A 145 -8.54 8.15 18.68
C LEU A 145 -9.39 9.41 18.58
N SER A 146 -8.88 10.53 19.09
CA SER A 146 -9.48 11.83 18.86
C SER A 146 -9.47 12.22 17.37
N PRO A 147 -10.33 13.16 16.94
CA PRO A 147 -10.31 13.69 15.57
C PRO A 147 -8.92 14.15 15.09
N PHE A 148 -8.13 14.73 16.00
CA PHE A 148 -6.77 15.19 15.70
C PHE A 148 -5.79 14.03 15.52
N GLU A 149 -5.81 13.04 16.41
CA GLU A 149 -4.97 11.84 16.30
C GLU A 149 -5.34 11.01 15.07
N MET A 150 -6.63 10.86 14.78
CA MET A 150 -7.13 10.19 13.57
C MET A 150 -6.61 10.86 12.30
N LYS A 151 -6.75 12.19 12.20
CA LYS A 151 -6.23 12.99 11.09
C LYS A 151 -4.72 12.84 10.94
N ASN A 152 -3.97 12.87 12.04
CA ASN A 152 -2.52 12.72 12.01
C ASN A 152 -2.12 11.30 11.59
N LEU A 153 -2.77 10.26 12.10
CA LEU A 153 -2.52 8.89 11.67
C LEU A 153 -2.72 8.75 10.16
N LEU A 154 -3.85 9.26 9.65
CA LEU A 154 -4.15 9.25 8.22
C LEU A 154 -3.06 9.96 7.41
N HIS A 155 -2.60 11.14 7.85
CA HIS A 155 -1.51 11.86 7.19
C HIS A 155 -0.21 11.06 7.15
N HIS A 156 0.14 10.36 8.23
CA HIS A 156 1.32 9.50 8.26
C HIS A 156 1.19 8.29 7.33
N ILE A 157 0.02 7.66 7.27
CA ILE A 157 -0.26 6.57 6.32
C ILE A 157 -0.13 7.06 4.88
N LEU A 158 -0.75 8.20 4.55
CA LEU A 158 -0.70 8.76 3.20
C LEU A 158 0.71 9.23 2.83
N SER A 159 1.42 9.93 3.70
CA SER A 159 2.81 10.33 3.41
C SER A 159 3.77 9.14 3.38
N GLY A 160 3.41 8.04 4.03
CA GLY A 160 4.24 6.87 4.27
C GLY A 160 5.55 7.21 4.98
N LYS A 161 5.53 8.28 5.78
CA LYS A 161 6.58 8.63 6.75
C LYS A 161 6.45 7.71 7.96
N GLU A 162 7.58 7.47 8.61
CA GLU A 162 7.60 6.80 9.91
C GLU A 162 7.08 7.72 11.01
N PHE A 163 6.44 7.11 12.00
CA PHE A 163 5.91 7.80 13.17
C PHE A 163 6.04 6.91 14.38
N ALA A 164 6.23 7.54 15.53
CA ALA A 164 6.23 6.89 16.82
C ALA A 164 4.86 7.08 17.47
N ILE A 165 4.42 6.05 18.18
CA ILE A 165 3.23 6.13 19.03
C ILE A 165 3.68 6.02 20.47
N ASN A 166 3.41 7.05 21.26
CA ASN A 166 3.59 6.97 22.70
C ASN A 166 2.22 6.69 23.33
N SER A 167 2.08 5.49 23.89
CA SER A 167 0.94 5.13 24.74
C SER A 167 1.12 5.82 26.09
N VAL A 168 0.21 6.74 26.43
CA VAL A 168 0.19 7.39 27.74
C VAL A 168 -0.67 6.54 28.66
N ALA A 169 -0.23 6.33 29.90
CA ALA A 169 -1.02 5.66 30.94
C ALA A 169 -2.44 6.24 30.97
N ARG A 170 -3.45 5.39 30.68
CA ARG A 170 -4.90 5.66 30.43
C ARG A 170 -5.39 5.56 28.97
N GLY A 171 -4.66 4.92 28.06
CA GLY A 171 -5.20 4.57 26.73
C GLY A 171 -5.28 5.73 25.74
N ASN A 172 -4.70 6.88 26.08
CA ASN A 172 -4.53 8.00 25.15
C ASN A 172 -3.29 7.74 24.29
N ILE A 173 -3.48 7.78 22.97
CA ILE A 173 -2.46 7.44 21.98
C ILE A 173 -1.96 8.72 21.33
N SER A 174 -0.73 9.15 21.65
CA SER A 174 -0.13 10.29 20.97
C SER A 174 0.69 9.84 19.77
N ILE A 175 0.38 10.40 18.59
CA ILE A 175 1.04 10.08 17.31
C ILE A 175 2.00 11.21 16.97
N VAL A 176 3.30 10.92 16.99
CA VAL A 176 4.36 11.91 16.76
C VAL A 176 5.17 11.51 15.55
N SER A 177 5.33 12.44 14.60
CA SER A 177 6.16 12.21 13.42
C SER A 177 7.63 12.06 13.84
N CYS A 178 8.28 10.99 13.38
CA CYS A 178 9.72 10.86 13.57
C CYS A 178 10.40 11.89 12.66
N LYS A 179 11.09 12.88 13.24
CA LYS A 179 12.00 13.73 12.46
C LYS A 179 13.16 12.84 12.00
N SER A 180 13.06 12.27 10.80
CA SER A 180 14.19 11.61 10.14
C SER A 180 15.24 12.67 9.80
N SER A 181 16.13 12.97 10.73
CA SER A 181 17.26 13.90 10.57
C SER A 181 18.53 13.20 10.09
N ARG A 182 18.45 12.00 9.49
CA ARG A 182 19.61 11.32 8.90
C ARG A 182 19.28 10.70 7.55
N VAL A 183 19.07 11.55 6.55
CA VAL A 183 19.32 11.17 5.16
C VAL A 183 20.80 10.84 5.04
N SER A 184 21.09 9.66 4.48
CA SER A 184 22.41 9.14 4.19
C SER A 184 23.30 10.15 3.46
N LYS A 185 24.16 10.87 4.19
CA LYS A 185 25.42 11.40 3.66
C LYS A 185 26.49 10.34 3.91
N LYS A 186 26.51 9.28 3.11
CA LYS A 186 27.71 8.45 2.97
C LYS A 186 27.92 8.04 1.52
N SER A 187 28.15 9.04 0.69
CA SER A 187 28.85 8.94 -0.60
C SER A 187 29.90 10.06 -0.67
N GLN A 188 30.73 10.20 0.37
CA GLN A 188 31.89 11.07 0.34
C GLN A 188 33.09 10.32 0.91
N ILE A 189 33.99 9.96 0.00
CA ILE A 189 35.36 9.57 0.30
C ILE A 189 36.03 10.84 0.85
N GLY A 190 36.48 10.80 2.10
CA GLY A 190 37.10 11.94 2.76
C GLY A 190 37.57 11.56 4.15
N ILE A 191 38.89 11.51 4.32
CA ILE A 191 39.61 11.28 5.57
C ILE A 191 39.37 12.47 6.51
N GLY A 192 39.00 12.20 7.77
CA GLY A 192 38.94 13.22 8.83
C GLY A 192 38.05 12.79 10.00
N GLU A 193 38.66 12.47 11.14
CA GLU A 193 37.97 12.30 12.43
C GLU A 193 37.37 13.63 12.91
N PRO A 194 36.31 13.57 13.73
CA PRO A 194 36.46 14.18 15.04
C PRO A 194 35.87 13.36 16.21
N GLU A 195 36.52 13.56 17.35
CA GLU A 195 36.26 12.99 18.67
C GLU A 195 34.94 13.44 19.33
N GLY A 196 34.46 12.60 20.26
CA GLY A 196 33.97 13.04 21.57
C GLY A 196 32.52 13.52 21.69
N GLY A 197 31.61 12.61 22.05
CA GLY A 197 30.28 12.97 22.55
C GLY A 197 29.53 11.76 23.10
N THR A 198 29.56 11.59 24.42
CA THR A 198 28.83 10.57 25.18
C THR A 198 27.31 10.77 25.06
N ALA A 199 26.61 9.79 24.48
CA ALA A 199 25.15 9.70 24.54
C ALA A 199 24.73 8.22 24.59
N ASP A 200 24.26 7.86 25.79
CA ASP A 200 23.28 6.84 26.15
C ASP A 200 22.99 5.69 25.16
N GLY A 201 23.40 4.49 25.57
CA GLY A 201 23.25 3.23 24.86
C GLY A 201 21.84 2.64 24.94
N GLY A 202 20.89 3.26 24.23
CA GLY A 202 19.62 2.64 23.88
C GLY A 202 19.70 2.02 22.48
N SER A 203 19.41 0.73 22.38
CA SER A 203 19.34 -0.11 21.17
C SER A 203 18.73 0.60 19.93
N LEU A 204 19.56 1.07 19.01
CA LEU A 204 19.17 1.71 17.73
C LEU A 204 19.45 0.83 16.49
N ILE A 205 19.72 -0.47 16.69
CA ILE A 205 20.20 -1.37 15.61
C ILE A 205 19.07 -2.29 15.08
N ASP A 206 17.91 -2.34 15.75
CA ASP A 206 16.77 -3.21 15.37
C ASP A 206 15.72 -2.52 14.47
N ASP A 207 15.85 -1.21 14.23
CA ASP A 207 14.75 -0.37 13.73
C ASP A 207 14.63 -0.32 12.18
N ARG A 208 15.36 -1.18 11.45
CA ARG A 208 15.37 -1.19 9.97
C ARG A 208 14.73 -2.41 9.32
N GLN A 209 14.57 -3.50 10.07
CA GLN A 209 13.95 -4.71 9.56
C GLN A 209 12.44 -4.51 9.44
N GLY A 210 11.86 -4.87 8.30
CA GLY A 210 10.44 -4.71 8.00
C GLY A 210 10.06 -3.37 7.35
N GLN A 211 11.00 -2.43 7.17
CA GLN A 211 10.70 -1.08 6.65
C GLN A 211 10.15 -1.13 5.21
N TRP A 212 10.76 -1.94 4.34
CA TRP A 212 10.33 -2.04 2.94
C TRP A 212 9.07 -2.88 2.82
N LEU A 213 8.95 -3.95 3.58
CA LEU A 213 7.71 -4.74 3.64
C LEU A 213 6.53 -3.87 4.08
N ARG A 214 6.74 -3.05 5.13
CA ARG A 214 5.75 -2.08 5.58
C ARG A 214 5.40 -1.10 4.47
N ARG A 215 6.38 -0.48 3.81
CA ARG A 215 6.14 0.47 2.73
C ARG A 215 5.32 -0.14 1.59
N ARG A 216 5.64 -1.38 1.18
CA ARG A 216 4.89 -2.12 0.15
C ARG A 216 3.46 -2.43 0.57
N ARG A 217 3.22 -2.77 1.84
CA ARG A 217 1.86 -2.96 2.37
C ARG A 217 1.05 -1.67 2.33
N LEU A 218 1.66 -0.54 2.72
CA LEU A 218 1.01 0.78 2.66
C LEU A 218 0.67 1.18 1.23
N ASP A 219 1.67 1.23 0.35
CA ASP A 219 1.48 1.67 -1.04
C ASP A 219 0.57 0.69 -1.81
N GLY A 220 0.68 -0.61 -1.53
CA GLY A 220 -0.21 -1.63 -2.09
C GLY A 220 -1.67 -1.40 -1.70
N ALA A 221 -1.97 -1.20 -0.41
CA ALA A 221 -3.33 -0.98 0.06
C ALA A 221 -3.92 0.36 -0.40
N LEU A 222 -3.07 1.37 -0.60
CA LEU A 222 -3.43 2.67 -1.16
C LEU A 222 -3.55 2.65 -2.70
N ASN A 223 -3.27 1.52 -3.36
CA ASN A 223 -3.13 1.44 -4.83
C ASN A 223 -2.20 2.51 -5.41
N ARG A 224 -1.17 2.88 -4.65
CA ARG A 224 -0.19 3.86 -5.09
C ARG A 224 0.82 3.19 -6.01
N VAL A 225 1.04 3.80 -7.17
CA VAL A 225 2.05 3.37 -8.14
C VAL A 225 3.11 4.45 -8.36
N PRO A 226 4.26 4.13 -8.99
CA PRO A 226 5.25 5.12 -9.38
C PRO A 226 4.71 6.14 -10.39
N ARG A 227 5.38 7.27 -10.52
CA ARG A 227 5.02 8.32 -11.51
C ARG A 227 5.04 7.76 -12.92
N ASP A 228 4.06 8.22 -13.70
CA ASP A 228 3.87 7.84 -15.11
C ASP A 228 3.69 6.33 -15.31
N PHE A 229 3.29 5.59 -14.26
CA PHE A 229 3.13 4.14 -14.32
C PHE A 229 2.18 3.71 -15.44
N TYR A 230 0.98 4.29 -15.51
CA TYR A 230 -0.03 3.88 -16.49
C TYR A 230 0.42 4.17 -17.94
N PRO A 231 0.86 5.40 -18.29
CA PRO A 231 1.42 5.65 -19.62
C PRO A 231 2.57 4.71 -19.99
N ARG A 232 3.44 4.35 -19.04
CA ARG A 232 4.55 3.41 -19.29
C ARG A 232 4.07 1.97 -19.45
N VAL A 233 3.06 1.52 -18.70
CA VAL A 233 2.46 0.19 -18.92
C VAL A 233 1.79 0.12 -20.29
N TRP A 234 1.21 1.22 -20.77
CA TRP A 234 0.66 1.30 -22.12
C TRP A 234 1.75 1.06 -23.18
N THR A 235 2.94 1.65 -23.05
CA THR A 235 4.04 1.43 -24.02
C THR A 235 4.59 -0.01 -23.98
N VAL A 236 4.54 -0.66 -22.82
CA VAL A 236 4.83 -2.10 -22.71
C VAL A 236 3.79 -2.92 -23.47
N LEU A 237 2.51 -2.64 -23.21
CA LEU A 237 1.40 -3.36 -23.80
C LEU A 237 1.37 -3.22 -25.33
N GLU A 238 1.79 -2.07 -25.87
CA GLU A 238 1.92 -1.86 -27.30
C GLU A 238 2.92 -2.85 -27.96
N ARG A 239 3.88 -3.39 -27.19
CA ARG A 239 4.94 -4.26 -27.72
C ARG A 239 4.75 -5.74 -27.43
N CYS A 240 3.74 -6.16 -26.66
CA CYS A 240 3.43 -7.57 -26.41
C CYS A 240 2.00 -7.92 -26.81
N SER A 241 1.70 -9.20 -26.91
CA SER A 241 0.33 -9.66 -27.21
C SER A 241 -0.65 -9.40 -26.05
N GLY A 242 -0.12 -9.29 -24.83
CA GLY A 242 -0.88 -8.93 -23.64
C GLY A 242 -0.07 -9.04 -22.35
N LEU A 243 -0.63 -8.52 -21.26
CA LEU A 243 -0.09 -8.64 -19.91
C LEU A 243 -1.06 -9.44 -19.05
N ALA A 244 -0.63 -10.59 -18.53
CA ALA A 244 -1.41 -11.40 -17.60
C ALA A 244 -1.03 -11.08 -16.14
N ILE A 245 -2.03 -10.71 -15.34
CA ILE A 245 -1.93 -10.35 -13.92
C ILE A 245 -3.02 -11.13 -13.16
N GLU A 246 -2.62 -12.14 -12.38
CA GLU A 246 -3.53 -12.95 -11.53
C GLU A 246 -4.80 -13.41 -12.27
N GLY A 247 -4.58 -14.12 -13.38
CA GLY A 247 -5.66 -14.69 -14.19
C GLY A 247 -6.43 -13.69 -15.07
N ARG A 248 -6.24 -12.37 -14.91
CA ARG A 248 -6.77 -11.36 -15.85
C ARG A 248 -5.72 -11.01 -16.89
N VAL A 249 -6.14 -11.01 -18.16
CA VAL A 249 -5.29 -10.60 -19.29
C VAL A 249 -5.70 -9.20 -19.75
N LEU A 250 -4.73 -8.29 -19.82
CA LEU A 250 -4.83 -7.02 -20.53
C LEU A 250 -4.36 -7.25 -21.97
N PRO A 251 -5.26 -7.30 -22.98
CA PRO A 251 -4.87 -7.55 -24.36
C PRO A 251 -4.27 -6.30 -25.02
N GLN A 252 -3.42 -6.51 -26.02
CA GLN A 252 -2.84 -5.42 -26.81
C GLN A 252 -3.90 -4.51 -27.47
N SER A 253 -5.09 -5.02 -27.79
CA SER A 253 -6.17 -4.23 -28.41
C SER A 253 -6.57 -3.00 -27.59
N LEU A 254 -6.36 -3.01 -26.26
CA LEU A 254 -6.59 -1.85 -25.40
C LEU A 254 -5.80 -0.61 -25.84
N THR A 255 -4.61 -0.78 -26.45
CA THR A 255 -3.81 0.36 -26.94
C THR A 255 -4.34 0.96 -28.24
N GLN A 256 -5.15 0.22 -28.98
CA GLN A 256 -5.83 0.71 -30.19
C GLN A 256 -7.14 1.43 -29.84
N GLU A 257 -7.78 1.04 -28.73
CA GLU A 257 -9.05 1.60 -28.27
C GLU A 257 -8.90 2.81 -27.34
N MET A 258 -7.74 2.99 -26.70
CA MET A 258 -7.49 3.98 -25.66
C MET A 258 -6.09 4.59 -25.75
N THR A 259 -5.95 5.84 -25.31
CA THR A 259 -4.65 6.54 -25.28
C THR A 259 -3.91 6.36 -23.94
N PRO A 260 -2.57 6.51 -23.90
CA PRO A 260 -1.78 6.26 -22.68
C PRO A 260 -2.13 7.15 -21.49
N ASN A 261 -2.67 8.35 -21.74
CA ASN A 261 -3.04 9.33 -20.70
C ASN A 261 -4.55 9.32 -20.37
N GLU A 262 -5.32 8.40 -20.95
CA GLU A 262 -6.74 8.28 -20.65
C GLU A 262 -6.98 7.54 -19.33
N LEU A 263 -7.90 8.09 -18.52
CA LEU A 263 -8.32 7.47 -17.26
C LEU A 263 -8.89 6.06 -17.46
N LYS A 264 -9.54 5.80 -18.61
CA LYS A 264 -10.13 4.50 -18.92
C LYS A 264 -9.08 3.39 -18.96
N PHE A 265 -7.96 3.63 -19.64
CA PHE A 265 -6.84 2.67 -19.68
C PHE A 265 -6.25 2.46 -18.28
N ALA A 266 -6.02 3.55 -17.55
CA ALA A 266 -5.46 3.49 -16.21
C ALA A 266 -6.35 2.68 -15.24
N LEU A 267 -7.67 2.80 -15.34
CA LEU A 267 -8.63 2.02 -14.57
C LEU A 267 -8.64 0.54 -14.95
N GLU A 268 -8.43 0.17 -16.22
CA GLU A 268 -8.30 -1.24 -16.63
C GLU A 268 -7.07 -1.90 -15.98
N VAL A 269 -5.92 -1.22 -16.01
CA VAL A 269 -4.69 -1.67 -15.34
C VAL A 269 -4.89 -1.75 -13.83
N GLU A 270 -5.48 -0.74 -13.20
CA GLU A 270 -5.75 -0.77 -11.75
C GLU A 270 -6.71 -1.90 -11.39
N THR A 271 -7.73 -2.18 -12.21
CA THR A 271 -8.66 -3.27 -11.96
C THR A 271 -7.96 -4.62 -12.07
N ALA A 272 -6.99 -4.79 -12.98
CA ALA A 272 -6.14 -5.97 -13.02
C ALA A 272 -5.27 -6.10 -11.77
N LEU A 273 -4.63 -5.02 -11.29
CA LEU A 273 -3.86 -5.03 -10.04
C LEU A 273 -4.72 -5.29 -8.79
N ASN A 274 -6.00 -4.88 -8.81
CA ASN A 274 -6.94 -5.09 -7.71
C ASN A 274 -7.41 -6.54 -7.57
N THR A 275 -7.17 -7.41 -8.57
CA THR A 275 -7.41 -8.86 -8.45
C THR A 275 -6.47 -9.50 -7.42
N ILE A 276 -5.27 -8.93 -7.25
CA ILE A 276 -4.30 -9.35 -6.25
C ILE A 276 -4.80 -8.94 -4.86
N PRO A 277 -5.08 -9.88 -3.94
CA PRO A 277 -5.62 -9.52 -2.63
C PRO A 277 -4.55 -8.99 -1.67
N GLN A 278 -3.30 -9.46 -1.76
CA GLN A 278 -2.23 -9.06 -0.84
C GLN A 278 -1.51 -7.78 -1.32
N PRO A 279 -1.49 -6.70 -0.53
CA PRO A 279 -0.96 -5.41 -0.96
C PRO A 279 0.56 -5.45 -1.23
N GLU A 280 1.33 -6.19 -0.43
CA GLU A 280 2.77 -6.36 -0.66
C GLU A 280 3.08 -7.07 -1.98
N TYR A 281 2.27 -8.05 -2.38
CA TYR A 281 2.43 -8.77 -3.66
C TYR A 281 2.05 -7.87 -4.83
N ARG A 282 0.96 -7.10 -4.70
CA ARG A 282 0.57 -6.07 -5.68
C ARG A 282 1.71 -5.11 -6.00
N GLN A 283 2.47 -4.69 -4.98
CA GLN A 283 3.63 -3.82 -5.20
C GLN A 283 4.79 -4.51 -5.91
N LEU A 284 5.07 -5.80 -5.66
CA LEU A 284 6.07 -6.52 -6.46
C LEU A 284 5.65 -6.69 -7.92
N VAL A 285 4.36 -6.86 -8.20
CA VAL A 285 3.82 -6.88 -9.57
C VAL A 285 3.99 -5.52 -10.24
N VAL A 286 3.73 -4.42 -9.51
CA VAL A 286 4.02 -3.05 -9.99
C VAL A 286 5.51 -2.88 -10.30
N GLU A 287 6.40 -3.31 -9.41
CA GLU A 287 7.85 -3.26 -9.65
C GLU A 287 8.27 -4.09 -10.88
N ALA A 288 7.68 -5.28 -11.08
CA ALA A 288 7.94 -6.10 -12.27
C ALA A 288 7.49 -5.41 -13.56
N LEU A 289 6.30 -4.80 -13.56
CA LEU A 289 5.82 -3.98 -14.68
C LEU A 289 6.78 -2.81 -14.96
N MET A 290 7.25 -2.12 -13.92
CA MET A 290 8.23 -1.03 -14.05
C MET A 290 9.58 -1.47 -14.60
N VAL A 291 9.96 -2.73 -14.47
CA VAL A 291 11.16 -3.26 -15.12
C VAL A 291 10.90 -3.54 -16.59
N LEU A 292 9.71 -4.03 -16.96
CA LEU A 292 9.32 -4.20 -18.37
C LEU A 292 9.31 -2.87 -19.12
N THR A 293 8.89 -1.78 -18.47
CA THR A 293 8.90 -0.44 -19.09
C THR A 293 10.31 0.00 -19.47
N LEU A 294 11.31 -0.28 -18.62
CA LEU A 294 12.72 0.01 -18.92
C LEU A 294 13.21 -0.74 -20.17
N VAL A 295 12.78 -2.00 -20.37
CA VAL A 295 13.12 -2.77 -21.58
C VAL A 295 12.57 -2.09 -22.83
N THR A 296 11.36 -1.55 -22.77
CA THR A 296 10.74 -0.84 -23.91
C THR A 296 11.31 0.55 -24.16
N GLU A 297 11.63 1.31 -23.11
CA GLU A 297 12.19 2.68 -23.21
C GLU A 297 13.56 2.70 -23.86
N HIS A 298 14.40 1.70 -23.55
CA HIS A 298 15.71 1.56 -24.16
C HIS A 298 15.68 0.96 -25.57
N ASN A 299 14.48 0.77 -26.16
CA ASN A 299 14.29 0.22 -27.50
C ASN A 299 15.09 -1.07 -27.74
N ILE A 300 15.26 -1.88 -26.69
CA ILE A 300 16.06 -3.11 -26.80
C ILE A 300 15.44 -4.03 -27.87
N LEU A 301 14.11 -3.96 -28.05
CA LEU A 301 13.34 -4.85 -28.94
C LEU A 301 12.18 -4.16 -29.64
N ALA A 302 11.89 -4.61 -30.86
CA ALA A 302 10.73 -4.22 -31.66
C ALA A 302 9.42 -4.86 -31.15
N SER A 303 9.50 -6.06 -30.58
CA SER A 303 8.38 -6.75 -29.92
C SER A 303 8.88 -7.59 -28.75
N LEU A 304 8.08 -7.63 -27.69
CA LEU A 304 8.27 -8.47 -26.51
C LEU A 304 7.63 -9.86 -26.66
N GLY A 305 6.93 -10.12 -27.77
CA GLY A 305 6.37 -11.42 -28.12
C GLY A 305 4.94 -11.68 -27.61
N GLU A 306 4.73 -12.88 -27.08
CA GLU A 306 3.43 -13.39 -26.62
C GLU A 306 2.94 -12.70 -25.32
N ILE A 307 1.93 -13.29 -24.67
CA ILE A 307 1.39 -12.81 -23.40
C ILE A 307 2.47 -12.95 -22.31
N ILE A 308 2.77 -11.85 -21.64
CA ILE A 308 3.74 -11.85 -20.53
C ILE A 308 2.98 -12.10 -19.23
N TYR A 309 3.29 -13.22 -18.58
CA TYR A 309 2.78 -13.57 -17.25
C TYR A 309 3.59 -12.86 -16.17
N VAL A 310 3.06 -11.75 -15.63
CA VAL A 310 3.80 -10.89 -14.70
C VAL A 310 4.07 -11.61 -13.38
N GLU A 311 3.14 -12.44 -12.91
CA GLU A 311 3.33 -13.32 -11.75
C GLU A 311 4.56 -14.23 -11.89
N HIS A 312 4.80 -14.77 -13.10
CA HIS A 312 5.94 -15.63 -13.36
C HIS A 312 7.26 -14.88 -13.19
N LEU A 313 7.32 -13.60 -13.60
CA LEU A 313 8.49 -12.75 -13.41
C LEU A 313 8.80 -12.56 -11.92
N VAL A 314 7.79 -12.27 -11.11
CA VAL A 314 7.94 -12.09 -9.65
C VAL A 314 8.41 -13.39 -8.99
N HIS A 315 7.83 -14.53 -9.37
CA HIS A 315 8.25 -15.83 -8.86
C HIS A 315 9.68 -16.20 -9.28
N LYS A 316 10.06 -15.91 -10.53
CA LYS A 316 11.41 -16.12 -11.02
C LYS A 316 12.42 -15.23 -10.29
N ALA A 317 12.07 -13.97 -10.03
CA ALA A 317 12.89 -13.05 -9.23
C ALA A 317 13.12 -13.61 -7.82
N ASN A 318 12.07 -14.11 -7.17
CA ASN A 318 12.17 -14.77 -5.87
C ASN A 318 13.04 -16.05 -5.90
N GLN A 319 12.95 -16.86 -6.95
CA GLN A 319 13.84 -18.01 -7.11
C GLN A 319 15.31 -17.59 -7.21
N LEU A 320 15.61 -16.58 -8.02
CA LEU A 320 16.96 -16.02 -8.18
C LEU A 320 17.49 -15.44 -6.86
N PHE A 321 16.64 -14.70 -6.13
CA PHE A 321 16.93 -14.19 -4.80
C PHE A 321 17.33 -15.30 -3.84
N LEU A 322 16.51 -16.36 -3.73
CA LEU A 322 16.81 -17.49 -2.84
C LEU A 322 18.08 -18.25 -3.22
N VAL A 323 18.40 -18.34 -4.52
CA VAL A 323 19.66 -18.93 -4.99
C VAL A 323 20.85 -18.12 -4.50
N ASP A 324 20.81 -16.81 -4.60
CA ASP A 324 21.94 -15.97 -4.18
C ASP A 324 22.01 -15.84 -2.66
N GLN A 325 20.89 -15.78 -1.96
CA GLN A 325 20.83 -15.82 -0.50
C GLN A 325 21.52 -17.07 0.07
N ARG A 326 21.38 -18.24 -0.59
CA ARG A 326 22.13 -19.44 -0.23
C ARG A 326 23.64 -19.28 -0.39
N LYS A 327 24.08 -18.69 -1.50
CA LYS A 327 25.51 -18.51 -1.77
C LYS A 327 26.16 -17.61 -0.73
N VAL A 328 25.48 -16.54 -0.33
CA VAL A 328 26.02 -15.54 0.60
C VAL A 328 25.60 -15.73 2.05
N HIS A 329 24.88 -16.81 2.35
CA HIS A 329 24.36 -17.12 3.68
C HIS A 329 23.54 -15.95 4.27
N GLY A 330 22.69 -15.34 3.44
CA GLY A 330 21.86 -14.18 3.81
C GLY A 330 20.62 -14.56 4.61
N ASP A 331 19.86 -13.56 5.07
CA ASP A 331 18.73 -13.71 6.01
C ASP A 331 17.66 -14.69 5.56
N ALA A 332 17.44 -14.87 4.25
CA ALA A 332 16.47 -15.85 3.77
C ALA A 332 16.84 -17.31 4.15
N MET A 333 18.08 -17.57 4.58
CA MET A 333 18.53 -18.83 5.18
C MET A 333 17.85 -19.14 6.51
N LEU A 334 17.22 -18.15 7.16
CA LEU A 334 16.38 -18.36 8.34
C LEU A 334 15.04 -19.03 7.98
N CYS A 335 14.68 -19.06 6.69
CA CYS A 335 13.43 -19.67 6.22
C CYS A 335 13.55 -20.33 4.83
N CYS A 336 13.16 -19.63 3.76
CA CYS A 336 12.92 -20.18 2.42
C CYS A 336 14.20 -20.62 1.68
N ALA A 337 15.39 -20.24 2.16
CA ALA A 337 16.65 -20.58 1.51
C ALA A 337 17.37 -21.78 2.17
N LYS A 338 16.90 -22.31 3.32
CA LYS A 338 17.55 -23.38 4.10
C LYS A 338 17.95 -24.61 3.28
N ASN A 339 17.00 -25.22 2.58
CA ASN A 339 17.21 -26.48 1.83
C ASN A 339 16.45 -26.43 0.50
N LYS A 340 16.99 -27.11 -0.54
CA LYS A 340 16.40 -27.11 -1.89
C LYS A 340 15.09 -27.90 -1.99
N ASP A 341 14.92 -28.93 -1.15
CA ASP A 341 13.89 -29.95 -1.37
C ASP A 341 12.66 -29.81 -0.48
N ILE A 342 12.71 -28.97 0.57
CA ILE A 342 11.60 -28.78 1.50
C ILE A 342 11.40 -27.29 1.76
N ARG A 343 10.37 -26.70 1.15
CA ARG A 343 9.83 -25.41 1.61
C ARG A 343 9.04 -25.69 2.89
N GLU A 344 9.59 -25.27 4.01
CA GLU A 344 8.89 -25.37 5.30
C GLU A 344 7.60 -24.53 5.22
N THR A 345 6.46 -25.20 5.28
CA THR A 345 5.12 -24.60 5.24
C THR A 345 4.39 -24.85 6.54
N THR A 346 3.48 -23.94 6.90
CA THR A 346 2.56 -24.12 8.02
C THR A 346 1.53 -25.22 7.66
N THR A 347 0.78 -25.68 8.65
CA THR A 347 -0.33 -26.64 8.46
C THR A 347 -1.38 -26.14 7.46
N ALA A 348 -1.47 -24.83 7.25
CA ALA A 348 -2.35 -24.18 6.27
C ALA A 348 -1.71 -24.02 4.86
N GLY A 349 -0.53 -24.62 4.62
CA GLY A 349 0.18 -24.53 3.34
C GLY A 349 0.81 -23.17 3.05
N LEU A 350 0.95 -22.29 4.05
CA LEU A 350 1.58 -20.97 3.93
C LEU A 350 3.08 -21.07 4.23
N LEU A 351 3.90 -20.14 3.71
CA LEU A 351 5.32 -20.10 4.05
C LEU A 351 5.51 -19.81 5.56
N LEU A 352 6.44 -20.51 6.22
CA LEU A 352 6.76 -20.25 7.63
C LEU A 352 7.18 -18.81 7.92
N CYS A 353 7.82 -18.14 6.95
CA CYS A 353 8.22 -16.75 7.11
C CYS A 353 7.07 -15.75 6.95
N GLY A 354 5.83 -16.19 6.73
CA GLY A 354 4.68 -15.30 6.54
C GLY A 354 4.62 -14.62 5.16
N GLY A 355 5.48 -15.03 4.22
CA GLY A 355 5.52 -14.49 2.87
C GLY A 355 4.25 -14.78 2.06
N ALA A 356 3.61 -13.71 1.56
CA ALA A 356 2.42 -13.78 0.71
C ALA A 356 2.73 -14.33 -0.69
N ALA A 357 1.74 -14.96 -1.34
CA ALA A 357 1.84 -15.48 -2.71
C ALA A 357 3.07 -16.37 -2.94
N TYR A 358 3.48 -17.16 -1.93
CA TYR A 358 4.67 -18.02 -1.99
C TYR A 358 5.98 -17.30 -2.34
N ILE A 359 6.07 -15.99 -2.06
CA ILE A 359 7.27 -15.18 -2.15
C ILE A 359 7.88 -15.02 -0.76
N CYS A 360 9.21 -15.11 -0.64
CA CYS A 360 9.88 -15.02 0.64
C CYS A 360 9.69 -13.65 1.30
N GLN A 361 9.39 -13.61 2.61
CA GLN A 361 9.26 -12.34 3.35
C GLN A 361 10.49 -11.44 3.24
N HIS A 362 11.70 -12.01 3.20
CA HIS A 362 12.93 -11.24 3.06
C HIS A 362 13.07 -10.55 1.70
N LEU A 363 12.45 -11.08 0.63
CA LEU A 363 12.39 -10.36 -0.64
C LEU A 363 11.46 -9.16 -0.54
N TYR A 364 10.29 -9.33 0.10
CA TYR A 364 9.38 -8.21 0.37
C TYR A 364 9.98 -7.14 1.27
N ASP A 365 11.01 -7.46 2.05
CA ASP A 365 11.71 -6.50 2.89
C ASP A 365 13.05 -6.01 2.31
N SER A 366 13.40 -6.47 1.11
CA SER A 366 14.57 -5.97 0.39
C SER A 366 14.27 -4.61 -0.23
N ALA A 367 15.24 -3.70 -0.18
CA ALA A 367 15.13 -2.41 -0.85
C ALA A 367 14.91 -2.59 -2.37
N PRO A 368 14.26 -1.64 -3.06
CA PRO A 368 14.15 -1.70 -4.52
C PRO A 368 15.51 -1.69 -5.22
N SER A 369 16.44 -0.89 -4.71
CA SER A 369 17.80 -0.73 -5.25
C SER A 369 18.84 -1.58 -4.52
N GLY A 370 20.03 -1.69 -5.12
CA GLY A 370 21.17 -2.43 -4.57
C GLY A 370 21.35 -3.82 -5.20
N SER A 371 22.48 -4.45 -4.91
CA SER A 371 22.86 -5.75 -5.48
C SER A 371 21.90 -6.89 -5.13
N TYR A 372 21.29 -6.83 -3.94
CA TYR A 372 20.26 -7.76 -3.47
C TYR A 372 18.85 -7.13 -3.47
N GLY A 373 18.67 -6.01 -4.17
CA GLY A 373 17.40 -5.30 -4.22
C GLY A 373 16.37 -5.97 -5.14
N THR A 374 15.08 -5.70 -4.91
CA THR A 374 14.00 -6.33 -5.67
C THR A 374 14.07 -6.00 -7.16
N MET A 375 14.36 -4.75 -7.55
CA MET A 375 14.48 -4.36 -8.96
C MET A 375 15.60 -5.10 -9.68
N THR A 376 16.70 -5.41 -8.99
CA THR A 376 17.81 -6.20 -9.55
C THR A 376 17.37 -7.63 -9.87
N TYR A 377 16.60 -8.26 -8.98
CA TYR A 377 16.08 -9.60 -9.22
C TYR A 377 14.95 -9.62 -10.26
N MET A 378 14.11 -8.60 -10.29
CA MET A 378 13.10 -8.42 -11.34
C MET A 378 13.76 -8.24 -12.72
N ALA A 379 14.79 -7.41 -12.82
CA ALA A 379 15.56 -7.22 -14.06
C ALA A 379 16.19 -8.53 -14.54
N ARG A 380 16.82 -9.29 -13.65
CA ARG A 380 17.37 -10.61 -13.98
C ARG A 380 16.29 -11.63 -14.36
N ALA A 381 15.13 -11.58 -13.71
CA ALA A 381 14.00 -12.43 -14.05
C ALA A 381 13.49 -12.14 -15.46
N VAL A 382 13.23 -10.86 -15.77
CA VAL A 382 12.84 -10.38 -17.10
C VAL A 382 13.87 -10.81 -18.15
N ALA A 383 15.16 -10.57 -17.90
CA ALA A 383 16.23 -10.99 -18.80
C ALA A 383 16.30 -12.52 -19.04
N SER A 384 15.91 -13.32 -18.04
CA SER A 384 15.93 -14.78 -18.14
C SER A 384 14.68 -15.39 -18.77
N VAL A 385 13.54 -14.69 -18.68
CA VAL A 385 12.22 -15.18 -19.11
C VAL A 385 11.87 -14.70 -20.51
N LEU A 386 12.24 -13.45 -20.84
CA LEU A 386 12.00 -12.92 -22.17
C LEU A 386 13.04 -13.47 -23.14
N ASP A 387 12.61 -14.40 -24.00
CA ASP A 387 13.45 -15.04 -25.01
C ASP A 387 14.00 -14.09 -26.08
N CYS A 388 13.43 -12.89 -26.16
CA CYS A 388 13.82 -11.86 -27.11
C CYS A 388 15.08 -11.08 -26.68
N LEU A 389 15.56 -11.22 -25.45
CA LEU A 389 16.80 -10.57 -25.00
C LEU A 389 18.04 -11.43 -25.35
N PRO A 390 19.19 -10.81 -25.72
CA PRO A 390 20.40 -11.56 -26.05
C PRO A 390 20.82 -12.46 -24.89
N LYS A 391 20.83 -13.78 -25.11
CA LYS A 391 21.28 -14.74 -24.09
C LYS A 391 22.80 -14.73 -24.07
N GLN A 392 23.37 -14.23 -22.96
CA GLN A 392 24.78 -14.24 -22.55
C GLN A 392 25.78 -14.70 -23.64
N GLY A 393 26.32 -13.75 -24.42
CA GLY A 393 27.28 -14.01 -25.50
C GLY A 393 27.40 -12.91 -26.57
N ASP A 394 26.33 -12.13 -26.79
CA ASP A 394 26.23 -11.13 -27.88
C ASP A 394 26.17 -9.67 -27.39
N MET A 395 26.68 -9.37 -26.20
CA MET A 395 26.68 -7.99 -25.67
C MET A 395 28.11 -7.46 -25.56
N ASP A 396 28.60 -6.86 -26.64
CA ASP A 396 29.71 -5.90 -26.57
C ASP A 396 29.18 -4.62 -25.91
N CYS A 397 29.23 -4.56 -24.59
CA CYS A 397 29.03 -3.31 -23.86
C CYS A 397 30.28 -2.42 -24.03
N THR A 398 30.32 -1.61 -25.08
CA THR A 398 31.18 -0.44 -25.12
C THR A 398 30.58 0.65 -24.23
N ILE A 399 31.04 0.68 -22.97
CA ILE A 399 30.85 1.85 -22.12
C ILE A 399 31.66 2.98 -22.76
N SER A 400 30.97 3.98 -23.33
CA SER A 400 31.56 5.26 -23.75
C SER A 400 31.27 6.34 -22.72
#